data_AF-A0A544YG70-F1
#
_entry.id   AF-A0A544YG70-F1
#
_cell.length_a   1.000
_cell.length_b   1.000
_cell.length_c   1.000
_cell.angle_alpha   90.00
_cell.angle_beta   90.00
_cell.angle_gamma   90.00
#
_symmetry.space_group_name_H-M   'P 1'
#
loop_
_entity.id
_entity.type
_entity.pdbx_description
1 polymer ?
#
loop_
_entity_poly.entity_id
_entity_poly.type
_entity_poly.pdbx_seq_one_letter_code
_entity_poly.pdbx_strand_id
1 'polypeptide(L)'
;MGRRKDELTPVEALTVALTTVGTFQGYVQHADAKVATVTTVHLGAAAVAATQMGALAGLRAPGAPIALGVVAVVLVTLYVAGFLVAGYHLVQGLRPRLDGPAGPNRFGLAGPGSGPSRVSAPQQEREAWLLAGTLAELSREKHRRVGRALPWTALMLVATLLWLALGALYG
;
A
#
# COMPACT_ATOMS: atom_id res chain seq x y z
N MET A 1 31.80 -41.98 -3.87
CA MET A 1 31.29 -40.58 -3.81
C MET A 1 30.14 -40.44 -4.79
N GLY A 2 28.91 -40.68 -4.33
CA GLY A 2 27.71 -40.51 -5.15
C GLY A 2 27.32 -39.04 -5.21
N ARG A 3 27.35 -38.45 -6.40
CA ARG A 3 26.80 -37.12 -6.70
C ARG A 3 25.34 -37.12 -6.25
N ARG A 4 24.93 -36.23 -5.34
CA ARG A 4 23.51 -36.08 -4.94
C ARG A 4 22.72 -35.84 -6.21
N LYS A 5 21.74 -36.69 -6.52
CA LYS A 5 20.93 -36.63 -7.74
C LYS A 5 19.95 -35.44 -7.78
N ASP A 6 19.99 -34.57 -6.78
CA ASP A 6 19.04 -33.47 -6.57
C ASP A 6 19.65 -32.07 -6.77
N GLU A 7 20.90 -31.98 -7.25
CA GLU A 7 21.53 -30.67 -7.51
C GLU A 7 21.11 -30.16 -8.90
N LEU A 8 20.30 -29.08 -8.90
CA LEU A 8 19.94 -28.33 -10.10
C LEU A 8 21.20 -27.89 -10.84
N THR A 9 21.16 -27.94 -12.17
CA THR A 9 22.21 -27.33 -12.99
C THR A 9 22.20 -25.81 -12.77
N PRO A 10 23.33 -25.11 -12.95
CA PRO A 10 23.39 -23.65 -12.79
C PRO A 10 22.37 -22.88 -13.66
N VAL A 11 21.99 -23.45 -14.81
CA VAL A 11 20.99 -22.85 -15.71
C VAL A 11 19.57 -23.07 -15.17
N GLU A 12 19.26 -24.25 -14.66
CA GLU A 12 17.97 -24.53 -14.00
C GLU A 12 17.81 -23.68 -12.74
N ALA A 13 18.86 -23.59 -11.91
CA ALA A 13 18.86 -22.77 -10.71
C ALA A 13 18.65 -21.28 -11.02
N LEU A 14 19.32 -20.76 -12.07
CA LEU A 14 19.09 -19.41 -12.57
C LEU A 14 17.66 -19.22 -13.08
N THR A 15 17.10 -20.20 -13.81
CA THR A 15 15.72 -20.14 -14.31
C THR A 15 14.73 -20.06 -13.17
N VAL A 16 14.88 -20.90 -12.14
CA VAL A 16 14.06 -20.86 -10.92
C VAL A 16 14.16 -19.51 -10.22
N ALA A 17 15.36 -18.95 -10.10
CA ALA A 17 15.58 -17.64 -9.49
C ALA A 17 14.87 -16.52 -10.28
N LEU A 18 14.96 -16.51 -11.61
CA LEU A 18 14.29 -15.52 -12.46
C LEU A 18 12.76 -15.66 -12.44
N THR A 19 12.23 -16.88 -12.45
CA THR A 19 10.79 -17.13 -12.26
C THR A 19 10.31 -16.62 -10.90
N THR A 20 11.12 -16.81 -9.85
CA THR A 20 10.83 -16.29 -8.51
C THR A 20 10.82 -14.77 -8.48
N VAL A 21 11.78 -14.10 -9.14
CA VAL A 21 11.80 -12.63 -9.32
C VAL A 21 10.51 -12.16 -9.99
N GLY A 22 10.11 -12.78 -11.11
CA GLY A 22 8.87 -12.43 -11.81
C GLY A 22 7.62 -12.58 -10.94
N THR A 23 7.57 -13.64 -10.13
CA THR A 23 6.48 -13.86 -9.16
C THR A 23 6.40 -12.72 -8.13
N PHE A 24 7.54 -12.31 -7.56
CA PHE A 24 7.57 -11.19 -6.62
C PHE A 24 7.26 -9.83 -7.26
N GLN A 25 7.66 -9.60 -8.51
CA GLN A 25 7.23 -8.41 -9.26
C GLN A 25 5.69 -8.35 -9.36
N GLY A 26 5.05 -9.50 -9.65
CA GLY A 26 3.59 -9.60 -9.65
C GLY A 26 2.97 -9.26 -8.30
N TYR A 27 3.54 -9.74 -7.19
CA TYR A 27 3.06 -9.38 -5.85
C TYR A 27 3.22 -7.89 -5.52
N VAL A 28 4.32 -7.27 -5.96
CA VAL A 28 4.51 -5.82 -5.80
C VAL A 28 3.47 -5.04 -6.61
N GLN A 29 3.24 -5.40 -7.88
CA GLN A 29 2.21 -4.77 -8.72
C GLN A 29 0.81 -4.92 -8.12
N HIS A 30 0.48 -6.10 -7.59
CA HIS A 30 -0.80 -6.33 -6.93
C HIS A 30 -0.94 -5.50 -5.65
N ALA A 31 0.13 -5.34 -4.86
CA ALA A 31 0.14 -4.45 -3.71
C ALA A 31 -0.06 -2.98 -4.13
N ASP A 32 0.58 -2.54 -5.21
CA ASP A 32 0.42 -1.18 -5.75
C ASP A 32 -1.00 -0.90 -6.23
N ALA A 33 -1.61 -1.86 -6.91
CA ALA A 33 -3.02 -1.79 -7.29
C ALA A 33 -3.94 -1.66 -6.06
N LYS A 34 -3.67 -2.41 -4.96
CA LYS A 34 -4.42 -2.26 -3.71
C LYS A 34 -4.26 -0.87 -3.10
N VAL A 35 -3.04 -0.34 -3.03
CA VAL A 35 -2.78 1.02 -2.50
C VAL A 35 -3.54 2.06 -3.34
N ALA A 36 -3.47 1.96 -4.67
CA ALA A 36 -4.17 2.86 -5.58
C ALA A 36 -5.68 2.82 -5.35
N THR A 37 -6.29 1.64 -5.30
CA THR A 37 -7.73 1.48 -5.04
C THR A 37 -8.14 2.07 -3.69
N VAL A 38 -7.41 1.78 -2.61
CA VAL A 38 -7.73 2.33 -1.28
C VAL A 38 -7.57 3.85 -1.27
N THR A 39 -6.56 4.38 -1.99
CA THR A 39 -6.36 5.84 -2.13
C THR A 39 -7.53 6.49 -2.87
N THR A 40 -8.02 5.90 -3.96
CA THR A 40 -9.19 6.39 -4.69
C THR A 40 -10.43 6.44 -3.78
N VAL A 41 -10.70 5.38 -3.02
CA VAL A 41 -11.80 5.34 -2.04
C VAL A 41 -11.63 6.43 -0.98
N HIS A 42 -10.40 6.59 -0.47
CA HIS A 42 -10.05 7.57 0.54
C HIS A 42 -10.33 9.02 0.08
N LEU A 43 -9.87 9.36 -1.12
CA LEU A 43 -10.11 10.68 -1.72
C LEU A 43 -11.58 10.90 -2.08
N GLY A 44 -12.27 9.86 -2.56
CA GLY A 44 -13.71 9.92 -2.85
C GLY A 44 -14.54 10.24 -1.61
N ALA A 45 -14.26 9.58 -0.49
CA ALA A 45 -14.92 9.87 0.80
C ALA A 45 -14.65 11.31 1.26
N ALA A 46 -13.45 11.83 1.03
CA ALA A 46 -13.11 13.20 1.36
C ALA A 46 -13.85 14.23 0.52
N ALA A 47 -14.02 13.97 -0.78
CA ALA A 47 -14.86 14.79 -1.64
C ALA A 47 -16.31 14.81 -1.14
N VAL A 48 -16.88 13.65 -0.79
CA VAL A 48 -18.23 13.56 -0.24
C VAL A 48 -18.34 14.37 1.06
N ALA A 49 -17.44 14.18 2.02
CA ALA A 49 -17.46 14.92 3.27
C ALA A 49 -17.37 16.45 3.06
N ALA A 50 -16.55 16.90 2.11
CA ALA A 50 -16.42 18.32 1.78
C ALA A 50 -17.74 18.93 1.27
N THR A 51 -18.52 18.19 0.48
CA THR A 51 -19.84 18.67 -0.01
C THR A 51 -20.90 18.78 1.09
N GLN A 52 -20.69 18.14 2.23
CA GLN A 52 -21.69 18.00 3.30
C GLN A 52 -21.39 18.87 4.53
N MET A 53 -20.36 19.72 4.46
CA MET A 53 -19.96 20.59 5.58
C MET A 53 -21.11 21.49 6.07
N GLY A 54 -22.00 21.94 5.17
CA GLY A 54 -23.17 22.74 5.52
C GLY A 54 -24.19 22.00 6.39
N ALA A 55 -24.41 20.71 6.15
CA ALA A 55 -25.33 19.90 6.96
C ALA A 55 -24.88 19.80 8.42
N LEU A 56 -23.55 19.86 8.67
CA LEU A 56 -23.00 19.83 10.02
C LEU A 56 -23.30 21.11 10.83
N ALA A 57 -23.49 22.24 10.14
CA ALA A 57 -23.90 23.49 10.78
C ALA A 57 -25.36 23.41 11.26
N GLY A 58 -26.24 22.73 10.52
CA GLY A 58 -27.64 22.49 10.90
C GLY A 58 -27.78 21.69 12.20
N LEU A 59 -26.92 20.67 12.40
CA LEU A 59 -26.87 19.86 13.62
C LEU A 59 -26.43 20.63 14.88
N ARG A 60 -25.93 21.85 14.71
CA ARG A 60 -25.48 22.77 15.77
C ARG A 60 -26.29 24.06 15.82
N ALA A 61 -27.39 24.13 15.07
CA ALA A 61 -28.23 25.31 15.02
C ALA A 61 -28.87 25.60 16.40
N PRO A 62 -29.17 26.87 16.71
CA PRO A 62 -29.94 27.22 17.91
C PRO A 62 -31.27 26.45 17.94
N GLY A 63 -31.54 25.77 19.06
CA GLY A 63 -32.73 24.92 19.21
C GLY A 63 -32.52 23.43 18.93
N ALA A 64 -31.38 23.04 18.34
CA ALA A 64 -31.01 21.64 18.21
C ALA A 64 -30.61 21.03 19.58
N PRO A 65 -30.94 19.75 19.84
CA PRO A 65 -30.46 19.06 21.04
C PRO A 65 -28.94 19.09 21.15
N ILE A 66 -28.41 19.44 22.33
CA ILE A 66 -26.96 19.49 22.61
C ILE A 66 -26.27 18.17 22.24
N ALA A 67 -26.95 17.05 22.47
CA ALA A 67 -26.45 15.72 22.12
C ALA A 67 -26.10 15.57 20.63
N LEU A 68 -26.87 16.16 19.71
CA LEU A 68 -26.57 16.14 18.26
C LEU A 68 -25.29 16.92 17.95
N GLY A 69 -25.13 18.08 18.60
CA GLY A 69 -23.91 18.87 18.48
C GLY A 69 -22.67 18.11 18.96
N VAL A 70 -22.79 17.35 20.06
CA VAL A 70 -21.71 16.48 20.58
C VAL A 70 -21.40 15.34 19.60
N VAL A 71 -22.43 14.63 19.11
CA VAL A 71 -22.26 13.55 18.12
C VAL A 71 -21.58 14.06 16.84
N ALA A 72 -21.96 15.24 16.36
CA ALA A 72 -21.32 15.85 15.19
C ALA A 72 -19.82 16.10 15.43
N VAL A 73 -19.42 16.57 16.61
CA VAL A 73 -17.99 16.76 16.96
C VAL A 73 -17.25 15.43 16.92
N VAL A 74 -17.83 14.41 17.54
CA VAL A 74 -17.24 13.08 17.63
C VAL A 74 -17.03 12.50 16.24
N LEU A 75 -18.05 12.55 15.37
CA LEU A 75 -17.96 12.05 14.00
C LEU A 75 -16.91 12.79 13.18
N VAL A 76 -16.85 14.13 13.27
CA VAL A 76 -15.80 14.91 12.59
C VAL A 76 -14.41 14.54 13.11
N THR A 77 -14.26 14.37 14.42
CA THR A 77 -12.97 13.99 15.02
C THR A 77 -12.53 12.60 14.55
N LEU A 78 -13.44 11.63 14.55
CA LEU A 78 -13.17 10.26 14.06
C LEU A 78 -12.85 10.27 12.56
N TYR A 79 -13.58 11.05 11.77
CA TYR A 79 -13.33 11.24 10.35
C TYR A 79 -11.93 11.82 10.10
N VAL A 80 -11.57 12.91 10.77
CA VAL A 80 -10.26 13.57 10.62
C VAL A 80 -9.13 12.64 11.06
N ALA A 81 -9.28 11.97 12.20
CA ALA A 81 -8.28 11.01 12.68
C ALA A 81 -8.10 9.83 11.69
N GLY A 82 -9.21 9.24 11.23
CA GLY A 82 -9.19 8.19 10.21
C GLY A 82 -8.58 8.66 8.89
N PHE A 83 -8.92 9.87 8.45
CA PHE A 83 -8.40 10.47 7.24
C PHE A 83 -6.87 10.65 7.32
N LEU A 84 -6.37 11.29 8.38
CA LEU A 84 -4.95 11.58 8.52
C LEU A 84 -4.11 10.32 8.70
N VAL A 85 -4.55 9.37 9.53
CA VAL A 85 -3.77 8.15 9.79
C VAL A 85 -3.77 7.21 8.58
N ALA A 86 -4.92 7.03 7.91
CA ALA A 86 -4.97 6.26 6.66
C ALA A 86 -4.13 6.93 5.56
N GLY A 87 -4.29 8.24 5.36
CA GLY A 87 -3.53 9.02 4.39
C GLY A 87 -2.03 8.91 4.61
N TYR A 88 -1.56 9.01 5.86
CA TYR A 88 -0.16 8.81 6.21
C TYR A 88 0.35 7.42 5.80
N HIS A 89 -0.40 6.35 6.10
CA HIS A 89 -0.01 4.99 5.72
C HIS A 89 -0.04 4.75 4.20
N LEU A 90 -0.98 5.37 3.48
CA LEU A 90 -1.07 5.28 2.02
C LEU A 90 0.07 6.02 1.33
N VAL A 91 0.38 7.25 1.75
CA VAL A 91 1.53 8.03 1.24
C VAL A 91 2.84 7.29 1.51
N GLN A 92 3.00 6.71 2.71
CA GLN A 92 4.11 5.83 3.04
C GLN A 92 4.16 4.61 2.11
N GLY A 93 3.01 4.03 1.72
CA GLY A 93 2.92 2.91 0.79
C GLY A 93 3.34 3.27 -0.64
N LEU A 94 3.02 4.49 -1.08
CA LEU A 94 3.34 5.01 -2.42
C LEU A 94 4.75 5.59 -2.53
N ARG A 95 5.40 5.93 -1.41
CA ARG A 95 6.72 6.57 -1.43
C ARG A 95 7.71 5.68 -2.21
N PRO A 96 8.31 6.18 -3.31
CA PRO A 96 9.27 5.43 -4.08
C PRO A 96 10.48 5.12 -3.20
N ARG A 97 10.84 3.84 -3.12
CA ARG A 97 12.08 3.40 -2.47
C ARG A 97 13.12 3.18 -3.55
N LEU A 98 14.17 3.99 -3.50
CA LEU A 98 15.27 3.95 -4.44
C LEU A 98 16.43 3.07 -3.95
N ASP A 99 16.32 2.55 -2.71
CA ASP A 99 17.27 1.60 -2.15
C ASP A 99 17.10 0.27 -2.90
N GLY A 100 17.88 0.10 -3.97
CA GLY A 100 17.96 -1.16 -4.71
C GLY A 100 18.60 -2.28 -3.88
N PRO A 101 18.85 -3.46 -4.49
CA PRO A 101 19.58 -4.54 -3.83
C PRO A 101 20.94 -4.04 -3.30
N ALA A 102 21.41 -4.62 -2.18
CA ALA A 102 22.72 -4.28 -1.62
C ALA A 102 23.85 -4.61 -2.61
N GLY A 103 24.36 -3.58 -3.30
CA GLY A 103 25.43 -3.70 -4.30
C GLY A 103 24.94 -3.64 -5.75
N PRO A 104 25.88 -3.60 -6.73
CA PRO A 104 25.54 -3.56 -8.14
C PRO A 104 24.79 -4.83 -8.55
N ASN A 105 23.53 -4.69 -8.96
CA ASN A 105 22.68 -5.78 -9.43
C ASN A 105 22.22 -5.50 -10.85
N ARG A 106 22.57 -6.38 -11.80
CA ARG A 106 22.22 -6.20 -13.22
C ARG A 106 20.72 -6.27 -13.51
N PHE A 107 19.96 -6.92 -12.64
CA PHE A 107 18.52 -7.08 -12.79
C PHE A 107 17.75 -5.92 -12.14
N GLY A 108 18.44 -5.03 -11.42
CA GLY A 108 17.87 -3.82 -10.83
C GLY A 108 17.96 -2.60 -11.76
N LEU A 109 17.16 -1.58 -11.47
CA LEU A 109 17.08 -0.33 -12.25
C LEU A 109 18.40 0.47 -12.30
N ALA A 110 19.30 0.28 -11.32
CA ALA A 110 20.60 0.94 -11.21
C ALA A 110 21.79 0.05 -11.63
N GLY A 111 21.52 -1.07 -12.31
CA GLY A 111 22.57 -2.01 -12.73
C GLY A 111 23.57 -1.40 -13.72
N PRO A 112 24.82 -1.92 -13.77
CA PRO A 112 25.78 -1.53 -14.81
C PRO A 112 25.16 -1.81 -16.19
N GLY A 113 25.29 -0.84 -17.10
CA GLY A 113 24.52 -0.73 -18.34
C GLY A 113 24.27 -2.02 -19.13
N SER A 114 23.15 -2.00 -19.86
CA SER A 114 22.45 -3.02 -20.65
C SER A 114 23.27 -3.74 -21.76
N GLY A 115 24.48 -4.18 -21.46
CA GLY A 115 25.32 -5.00 -22.33
C GLY A 115 25.22 -6.49 -22.01
N PRO A 116 25.54 -7.38 -22.98
CA PRO A 116 25.60 -8.82 -22.75
C PRO A 116 26.60 -9.13 -21.63
N SER A 117 26.12 -9.74 -20.56
CA SER A 117 26.94 -9.92 -19.37
C SER A 117 27.93 -11.06 -19.53
N ARG A 118 29.20 -10.78 -19.26
CA ARG A 118 30.32 -11.74 -19.28
C ARG A 118 30.43 -12.58 -18.01
N VAL A 119 29.40 -12.56 -17.17
CA VAL A 119 29.42 -13.14 -15.83
C VAL A 119 28.81 -14.54 -15.82
N SER A 120 29.45 -15.44 -15.07
CA SER A 120 29.04 -16.86 -14.95
C SER A 120 27.62 -17.05 -14.41
N ALA A 121 26.95 -18.12 -14.85
CA ALA A 121 25.58 -18.46 -14.40
C ALA A 121 25.42 -18.51 -12.87
N PRO A 122 26.34 -19.07 -12.07
CA PRO A 122 26.23 -19.06 -10.60
C PRO A 122 26.30 -17.66 -9.96
N GLN A 123 26.91 -16.68 -10.62
CA GLN A 123 26.91 -15.29 -10.14
C GLN A 123 25.62 -14.57 -10.55
N GLN A 124 25.07 -14.86 -11.73
CA GLN A 124 23.75 -14.38 -12.14
C GLN A 124 22.66 -14.90 -11.21
N GLU A 125 22.73 -16.17 -10.83
CA GLU A 125 21.79 -16.79 -9.89
C GLU A 125 21.80 -16.07 -8.54
N ARG A 126 22.99 -15.78 -8.00
CA ARG A 126 23.14 -15.01 -6.75
C ARG A 126 22.53 -13.62 -6.86
N GLU A 127 22.80 -12.91 -7.95
CA GLU A 127 22.21 -11.58 -8.19
C GLU A 127 20.67 -11.64 -8.30
N ALA A 128 20.13 -12.69 -8.94
CA ALA A 128 18.68 -12.91 -9.04
C ALA A 128 18.04 -13.19 -7.67
N TRP A 129 18.68 -14.01 -6.82
CA TRP A 129 18.19 -14.26 -5.46
C TRP A 129 18.26 -13.03 -4.56
N LEU A 130 19.30 -12.19 -4.70
CA LEU A 130 19.37 -10.91 -3.99
C LEU A 130 18.22 -9.98 -4.40
N LEU A 131 17.88 -9.94 -5.69
CA LEU A 131 16.73 -9.18 -6.16
C LEU A 131 15.42 -9.76 -5.65
N ALA A 132 15.25 -11.09 -5.71
CA ALA A 132 14.06 -11.76 -5.21
C ALA A 132 13.83 -11.47 -3.72
N GLY A 133 14.88 -11.54 -2.89
CA GLY A 133 14.81 -11.17 -1.47
C GLY A 133 14.40 -9.71 -1.26
N THR A 134 15.00 -8.79 -2.02
CA THR A 134 14.65 -7.36 -1.97
C THR A 134 13.19 -7.11 -2.34
N LEU A 135 12.68 -7.76 -3.40
CA LEU A 135 11.28 -7.65 -3.82
C LEU A 135 10.32 -8.29 -2.82
N ALA A 136 10.70 -9.42 -2.20
CA ALA A 136 9.92 -10.06 -1.16
C ALA A 136 9.76 -9.13 0.05
N GLU A 137 10.83 -8.51 0.53
CA GLU A 137 10.79 -7.53 1.61
C GLU A 137 9.93 -6.31 1.26
N LEU A 138 10.10 -5.77 0.05
CA LEU A 138 9.30 -4.65 -0.44
C LEU A 138 7.81 -4.99 -0.48
N SER A 139 7.46 -6.16 -1.01
CA SER A 139 6.06 -6.62 -1.10
C SER A 139 5.44 -6.78 0.29
N ARG A 140 6.17 -7.36 1.25
CA ARG A 140 5.73 -7.54 2.64
C ARG A 140 5.48 -6.21 3.32
N GLU A 141 6.39 -5.25 3.15
CA GLU A 141 6.25 -3.93 3.76
C GLU A 141 5.09 -3.13 3.17
N LYS A 142 4.89 -3.17 1.84
CA LYS A 142 3.71 -2.57 1.19
C LYS A 142 2.41 -3.20 1.71
N HIS A 143 2.34 -4.53 1.79
CA HIS A 143 1.15 -5.23 2.32
C HIS A 143 0.86 -4.82 3.77
N ARG A 144 1.90 -4.71 4.60
CA ARG A 144 1.76 -4.29 6.00
C ARG A 144 1.20 -2.87 6.12
N ARG A 145 1.65 -1.94 5.27
CA ARG A 145 1.15 -0.55 5.25
C ARG A 145 -0.29 -0.48 4.79
N VAL A 146 -0.66 -1.20 3.73
CA VAL A 146 -2.05 -1.31 3.28
C VAL A 146 -2.92 -1.89 4.40
N GLY A 147 -2.49 -2.99 5.02
CA GLY A 147 -3.20 -3.61 6.13
C GLY A 147 -3.42 -2.66 7.31
N ARG A 148 -2.45 -1.78 7.60
CA ARG A 148 -2.57 -0.73 8.63
C ARG A 148 -3.48 0.42 8.20
N ALA A 149 -3.53 0.78 6.92
CA ALA A 149 -4.41 1.85 6.42
C ALA A 149 -5.90 1.45 6.44
N LEU A 150 -6.21 0.19 6.13
CA LEU A 150 -7.59 -0.32 6.01
C LEU A 150 -8.52 0.00 7.20
N PRO A 151 -8.16 -0.30 8.46
CA PRO A 151 -9.06 -0.01 9.59
C PRO A 151 -9.33 1.49 9.75
N TRP A 152 -8.36 2.35 9.45
CA TRP A 152 -8.52 3.81 9.51
C TRP A 152 -9.36 4.34 8.35
N THR A 153 -9.20 3.78 7.15
CA THR A 153 -10.09 4.07 6.01
C THR A 153 -11.53 3.63 6.32
N ALA A 154 -11.71 2.45 6.93
CA ALA A 154 -13.03 1.96 7.33
C ALA A 154 -13.67 2.85 8.39
N LEU A 155 -12.90 3.26 9.43
CA LEU A 155 -13.36 4.20 10.44
C LEU A 155 -13.82 5.52 9.82
N MET A 156 -13.01 6.09 8.92
CA MET A 156 -13.33 7.30 8.20
C MET A 156 -14.63 7.14 7.39
N LEU A 157 -14.78 6.06 6.63
CA LEU A 157 -15.99 5.77 5.84
C LEU A 157 -17.23 5.64 6.73
N VAL A 158 -17.15 4.90 7.83
CA VAL A 158 -18.26 4.75 8.78
C VAL A 158 -18.64 6.10 9.37
N ALA A 159 -17.66 6.93 9.76
CA ALA A 159 -17.92 8.28 10.25
C ALA A 159 -18.61 9.16 9.19
N THR A 160 -18.18 9.09 7.92
CA THR A 160 -18.83 9.79 6.81
C THR A 160 -20.27 9.32 6.59
N LEU A 161 -20.53 8.01 6.61
CA LEU A 161 -21.88 7.46 6.42
C LEU A 161 -22.82 7.83 7.57
N LEU A 162 -22.35 7.76 8.82
CA LEU A 162 -23.14 8.18 9.98
C LEU A 162 -23.45 9.67 9.95
N TRP A 163 -22.47 10.49 9.53
CA TRP A 163 -22.69 11.91 9.29
C TRP A 163 -23.77 12.12 8.23
N LEU A 164 -23.66 11.50 7.05
CA LEU A 164 -24.67 11.60 5.99
C LEU A 164 -26.07 11.22 6.47
N ALA A 165 -26.19 10.12 7.22
CA ALA A 165 -27.46 9.68 7.78
C ALA A 165 -28.05 10.71 8.74
N LEU A 166 -27.24 11.29 9.63
CA LEU A 166 -27.69 12.35 10.55
C LEU A 166 -28.11 13.61 9.79
N GLY A 167 -27.34 14.02 8.78
CA GLY A 167 -27.67 15.16 7.95
C GLY A 167 -29.01 14.97 7.22
N ALA A 168 -29.28 13.78 6.71
CA ALA A 168 -30.55 13.47 6.04
C ALA A 168 -31.75 13.38 6.99
N LEU A 169 -31.53 13.01 8.26
CA LEU A 169 -32.61 12.86 9.26
C LEU A 169 -32.98 14.18 9.95
N TYR A 170 -32.03 15.12 10.06
CA TYR A 170 -32.17 16.32 10.89
C TYR A 170 -31.89 17.65 10.16
N GLY A 171 -31.44 17.60 8.90
CA GLY A 171 -31.22 18.77 8.04
C GLY A 171 -32.38 18.99 7.06
#